data_AF-A0AAE0ZMT5-F1
#
_entry.id   AF-A0AAE0ZMT5-F1
#
_cell.length_a   1.000
_cell.length_b   1.000
_cell.length_c   1.000
_cell.angle_alpha   90.00
_cell.angle_beta   90.00
_cell.angle_gamma   90.00
#
_symmetry.space_group_name_H-M   'P 1'
#
loop_
_entity.id
_entity.type
_entity.pdbx_description
1 polymer ?
#
loop_
_entity_poly.entity_id
_entity_poly.type
_entity_poly.pdbx_seq_one_letter_code
_entity_poly.pdbx_strand_id
1 'polypeptide(L)'
;MGQSPQYNQRNKIKPDIVIHSASTQQLIMVELTVPYENRKEEAHIYKREKYMNLTKELENAGYKAVVMPVEVGARGFVGSSVYDLLTKLSICGNKRTKALKLLAEIAKNSSRWIWSRRNERFLHKD
;
A
#
# COMPACT_ATOMS: atom_id res chain seq x y z
N MET A 1 6.54 -25.38 -9.59
CA MET A 1 7.12 -24.04 -9.38
C MET A 1 6.21 -23.04 -10.06
N GLY A 2 5.33 -22.35 -9.32
CA GLY A 2 4.41 -21.37 -9.90
C GLY A 2 5.15 -20.07 -10.17
N GLN A 3 5.23 -19.66 -11.44
CA GLN A 3 5.77 -18.35 -11.79
C GLN A 3 4.92 -17.26 -11.14
N SER A 4 5.56 -16.21 -10.62
CA SER A 4 4.85 -15.00 -10.18
C SER A 4 4.06 -14.45 -11.37
N PRO A 5 2.77 -14.07 -11.21
CA PRO A 5 2.00 -13.44 -12.27
C PRO A 5 2.80 -12.29 -12.86
N GLN A 6 2.92 -12.24 -14.20
CA GLN A 6 3.63 -11.16 -14.90
C GLN A 6 2.80 -9.86 -14.84
N TYR A 7 2.68 -9.30 -13.64
CA TYR A 7 1.93 -8.10 -13.32
C TYR A 7 2.62 -6.84 -13.87
N ASN A 8 3.96 -6.86 -13.92
CA ASN A 8 4.78 -5.65 -14.06
C ASN A 8 5.07 -5.20 -15.51
N GLN A 9 4.63 -5.90 -16.55
CA GLN A 9 5.05 -5.59 -17.93
C GLN A 9 3.94 -5.16 -18.90
N ARG A 10 2.66 -5.45 -18.61
CA ARG A 10 1.56 -5.13 -19.55
C ARG A 10 0.65 -3.99 -19.10
N ASN A 11 0.52 -3.78 -17.80
CA ASN A 11 -0.39 -2.78 -17.25
C ASN A 11 0.41 -1.59 -16.69
N LYS A 12 0.09 -0.35 -17.12
CA LYS A 12 0.74 0.90 -16.67
C LYS A 12 0.50 1.24 -15.18
N ILE A 13 -0.04 0.30 -14.40
CA ILE A 13 -0.47 0.50 -13.03
C ILE A 13 0.47 -0.25 -12.09
N LYS A 14 1.12 0.48 -11.20
CA LYS A 14 2.14 -0.02 -10.27
C LYS A 14 1.75 0.34 -8.83
N PRO A 15 1.30 -0.63 -8.02
CA PRO A 15 1.09 -0.46 -6.60
C PRO A 15 2.41 -0.16 -5.91
N ASP A 16 2.32 0.50 -4.76
CA ASP A 16 3.50 0.77 -3.93
C ASP A 16 4.10 -0.54 -3.39
N ILE A 17 3.26 -1.51 -3.02
CA ILE A 17 3.70 -2.82 -2.52
C ILE A 17 2.80 -3.91 -3.10
N VAL A 18 3.41 -5.02 -3.52
CA VAL A 18 2.70 -6.25 -3.89
C VAL A 18 3.19 -7.40 -3.02
N ILE A 19 2.26 -8.06 -2.33
CA ILE A 19 2.52 -9.24 -1.52
C ILE A 19 1.84 -10.42 -2.19
N HIS A 20 2.62 -11.43 -2.58
CA HIS A 20 2.13 -12.58 -3.31
C HIS A 20 2.47 -13.88 -2.57
N SER A 21 1.49 -14.76 -2.47
CA SER A 21 1.64 -16.12 -1.95
C SER A 21 1.27 -17.11 -3.06
N ALA A 22 2.29 -17.78 -3.61
CA ALA A 22 2.11 -18.78 -4.66
C ALA A 22 1.37 -20.03 -4.14
N SER A 23 1.59 -20.41 -2.88
CA SER A 23 0.99 -21.60 -2.28
C SER A 23 -0.51 -21.46 -2.05
N THR A 24 -0.98 -20.24 -1.73
CA THR A 24 -2.40 -19.95 -1.52
C THR A 24 -3.06 -19.25 -2.71
N GLN A 25 -2.30 -19.02 -3.80
CA GLN A 25 -2.70 -18.22 -4.96
C GLN A 25 -3.35 -16.89 -4.56
N GLN A 26 -2.74 -16.20 -3.59
CA GLN A 26 -3.23 -14.92 -3.08
C GLN A 26 -2.30 -13.78 -3.47
N LEU A 27 -2.91 -12.63 -3.75
CA LEU A 27 -2.19 -11.41 -4.08
C LEU A 27 -2.82 -10.21 -3.37
N ILE A 28 -2.01 -9.48 -2.62
CA ILE A 28 -2.40 -8.25 -1.93
C ILE A 28 -1.62 -7.10 -2.55
N MET A 29 -2.33 -6.18 -3.20
CA MET A 29 -1.79 -4.92 -3.70
C MET A 29 -2.04 -3.84 -2.66
N VAL A 30 -0.99 -3.21 -2.15
CA VAL A 30 -1.09 -2.12 -1.18
C VAL A 30 -0.78 -0.81 -1.88
N GLU A 31 -1.66 0.16 -1.69
CA GLU A 31 -1.50 1.52 -2.24
C GLU A 31 -1.46 2.51 -1.07
N LEU A 32 -0.38 3.27 -0.94
CA LEU A 32 -0.28 4.34 0.04
C LEU A 32 -1.26 5.46 -0.34
N THR A 33 -1.95 5.99 0.68
CA THR A 33 -2.87 7.10 0.52
C THR A 33 -2.65 8.13 1.61
N VAL A 34 -2.79 9.40 1.25
CA VAL A 34 -2.72 10.51 2.19
C VAL A 34 -4.15 10.88 2.57
N PRO A 35 -4.49 10.91 3.87
CA PRO A 35 -5.81 11.35 4.30
C PRO A 35 -5.92 12.86 4.06
N TYR A 36 -6.66 13.27 3.03
CA TYR A 36 -7.22 14.62 2.96
C TYR A 36 -8.67 14.50 3.42
N GLU A 37 -9.03 15.20 4.49
CA GLU A 37 -10.17 14.85 5.36
C GLU A 37 -11.55 14.75 4.67
N ASN A 38 -11.72 15.33 3.49
CA ASN A 38 -13.02 15.44 2.81
C ASN A 38 -13.22 14.54 1.57
N ARG A 39 -12.26 13.68 1.19
CA ARG A 39 -12.36 12.84 -0.03
C ARG A 39 -11.98 11.37 0.19
N LYS A 40 -12.15 10.86 1.41
CA LYS A 40 -11.70 9.51 1.79
C LYS A 40 -12.43 8.42 1.00
N GLU A 41 -13.76 8.48 0.96
CA GLU A 41 -14.58 7.48 0.28
C GLU A 41 -14.35 7.50 -1.24
N GLU A 42 -14.28 8.70 -1.83
CA GLU A 42 -14.01 8.89 -3.26
C GLU A 42 -12.63 8.37 -3.66
N ALA A 43 -11.58 8.61 -2.85
CA ALA A 43 -10.24 8.09 -3.12
C ALA A 43 -10.17 6.56 -3.01
N HIS A 44 -10.94 5.97 -2.09
CA HIS A 44 -11.07 4.52 -1.98
C HIS A 44 -11.79 3.91 -3.18
N ILE A 45 -12.87 4.54 -3.66
CA ILE A 45 -13.62 4.12 -4.85
C ILE A 45 -12.75 4.24 -6.09
N TYR A 46 -12.13 5.41 -6.31
CA TYR A 46 -11.26 5.66 -7.47
C TYR A 46 -10.08 4.68 -7.54
N LYS A 47 -9.48 4.34 -6.39
CA LYS A 47 -8.40 3.35 -6.33
C LYS A 47 -8.91 1.94 -6.63
N ARG A 48 -10.10 1.56 -6.18
CA ARG A 48 -10.68 0.25 -6.56
C ARG A 48 -10.98 0.18 -8.05
N GLU A 49 -11.51 1.25 -8.63
CA GLU A 49 -11.77 1.34 -10.09
C GLU A 49 -10.48 1.24 -10.90
N LYS A 50 -9.42 1.95 -10.48
CA LYS A 50 -8.07 1.89 -11.10
C LYS A 50 -7.57 0.45 -11.22
N TYR A 51 -7.81 -0.39 -10.23
CA TYR A 51 -7.32 -1.78 -10.19
C TYR A 51 -8.37 -2.82 -10.59
N MET A 52 -9.58 -2.42 -11.00
CA MET A 52 -10.69 -3.34 -11.24
C MET A 52 -10.37 -4.35 -12.35
N ASN A 53 -9.90 -3.88 -13.51
CA ASN A 53 -9.62 -4.76 -14.65
C ASN A 53 -8.51 -5.78 -14.32
N LEU A 54 -7.49 -5.32 -13.62
CA LEU A 54 -6.37 -6.14 -13.19
C LEU A 54 -6.77 -7.17 -12.13
N THR A 55 -7.66 -6.80 -11.22
CA THR A 55 -8.20 -7.74 -10.23
C THR A 55 -8.99 -8.85 -10.93
N LYS A 56 -9.82 -8.50 -11.93
CA LYS A 56 -10.55 -9.46 -12.76
C LYS A 56 -9.63 -10.38 -13.56
N GLU A 57 -8.56 -9.84 -14.16
CA GLU A 57 -7.56 -10.65 -14.88
C GLU A 57 -6.90 -11.68 -13.95
N LEU A 58 -6.56 -11.28 -12.73
CA LEU A 58 -5.98 -12.16 -11.72
C LEU A 58 -6.96 -13.21 -11.23
N GLU A 59 -8.22 -12.83 -11.01
CA GLU A 59 -9.31 -13.75 -10.65
C GLU A 59 -9.54 -14.81 -11.74
N ASN A 60 -9.56 -14.39 -13.02
CA ASN A 60 -9.66 -15.30 -14.16
C ASN A 60 -8.45 -16.24 -14.26
N ALA A 61 -7.27 -15.81 -13.80
CA ALA A 61 -6.07 -16.64 -13.70
C ALA A 61 -6.03 -17.52 -12.43
N GLY A 62 -7.10 -17.55 -11.63
CA GLY A 62 -7.23 -18.37 -10.43
C GLY A 62 -6.65 -17.76 -9.16
N TYR A 63 -6.27 -16.48 -9.18
CA TYR A 63 -5.75 -15.79 -8.00
C TYR A 63 -6.85 -15.09 -7.21
N LYS A 64 -6.74 -15.14 -5.88
CA LYS A 64 -7.50 -14.27 -4.98
C LYS A 64 -6.75 -12.95 -4.81
N ALA A 65 -7.10 -11.96 -5.63
CA ALA A 65 -6.47 -10.64 -5.62
C ALA A 65 -7.28 -9.64 -4.80
N VAL A 66 -6.61 -8.83 -3.97
CA VAL A 66 -7.23 -7.74 -3.22
C VAL A 66 -6.37 -6.49 -3.27
N VAL A 67 -7.02 -5.34 -3.36
CA VAL A 67 -6.39 -4.02 -3.29
C VAL A 67 -6.71 -3.41 -1.94
N MET A 68 -5.67 -3.04 -1.19
CA MET A 68 -5.75 -2.44 0.13
C MET A 68 -5.12 -1.04 0.11
N PRO A 69 -5.92 0.01 -0.12
CA PRO A 69 -5.47 1.37 0.11
C PRO A 69 -5.21 1.58 1.61
N VAL A 70 -4.02 2.05 1.97
CA VAL A 70 -3.62 2.26 3.37
C VAL A 70 -3.17 3.68 3.66
N GLU A 71 -3.57 4.17 4.83
CA GLU A 71 -3.35 5.55 5.26
C GLU A 71 -2.18 5.66 6.23
N VAL A 72 -1.15 6.38 5.79
CA VAL A 72 -0.02 6.76 6.65
C VAL A 72 0.28 8.24 6.43
N GLY A 73 0.09 9.04 7.47
CA GLY A 73 0.31 10.48 7.42
C GLY A 73 1.74 10.88 7.77
N ALA A 74 2.23 11.94 7.14
CA ALA A 74 3.58 12.47 7.32
C ALA A 74 3.95 12.84 8.77
N ARG A 75 2.95 13.09 9.64
CA ARG A 75 3.15 13.39 11.07
C ARG A 75 3.12 12.15 11.97
N GLY A 76 3.16 10.95 11.39
CA GLY A 76 3.05 9.69 12.12
C GLY A 76 1.62 9.24 12.41
N PHE A 77 0.64 9.79 11.67
CA PHE A 77 -0.72 9.25 11.69
C PHE A 77 -0.74 7.89 10.99
N VAL A 78 -1.44 6.92 11.57
CA VAL A 78 -1.63 5.59 10.98
C VAL A 78 -3.11 5.27 11.03
N GLY A 79 -3.74 5.14 9.86
CA GLY A 79 -5.18 4.88 9.77
C GLY A 79 -5.55 3.43 10.11
N SER A 80 -6.85 3.19 10.34
CA SER A 80 -7.38 1.84 10.58
C SER A 80 -7.13 0.90 9.39
N SER A 81 -7.02 1.42 8.18
CA SER A 81 -6.68 0.64 6.98
C SER A 81 -5.34 -0.10 7.08
N VAL A 82 -4.35 0.46 7.80
CA VAL A 82 -3.07 -0.24 8.07
C VAL A 82 -3.30 -1.37 9.07
N TYR A 83 -4.15 -1.17 10.07
CA TYR A 83 -4.52 -2.22 11.01
C TYR A 83 -5.22 -3.39 10.29
N ASP A 84 -6.10 -3.10 9.34
CA ASP A 84 -6.77 -4.10 8.52
C ASP A 84 -5.77 -4.85 7.63
N LEU A 85 -4.81 -4.16 7.02
CA LEU A 85 -3.72 -4.79 6.26
C LEU A 85 -2.91 -5.74 7.13
N LEU A 86 -2.49 -5.30 8.32
CA LEU A 86 -1.72 -6.14 9.24
C LEU A 86 -2.54 -7.37 9.69
N THR A 87 -3.84 -7.20 9.90
CA THR A 87 -4.75 -8.31 10.23
C THR A 87 -4.88 -9.27 9.05
N LYS A 88 -4.99 -8.77 7.81
CA LYS A 88 -5.00 -9.59 6.58
C LYS A 88 -3.71 -10.40 6.42
N LEU A 89 -2.59 -9.85 6.85
CA LEU A 89 -1.27 -10.51 6.89
C LEU A 89 -1.08 -11.39 8.14
N SER A 90 -2.11 -11.58 8.96
CA SER A 90 -2.05 -12.37 10.21
C SER A 90 -1.02 -11.85 11.23
N ILE A 91 -0.69 -10.55 11.17
CA ILE A 91 0.14 -9.86 12.15
C ILE A 91 -0.78 -9.36 13.27
N CYS A 92 -0.73 -10.04 14.42
CA CYS A 92 -1.65 -9.83 15.53
C CYS A 92 -0.95 -9.46 16.85
N GLY A 93 -1.75 -9.03 17.84
CA GLY A 93 -1.31 -8.76 19.21
C GLY A 93 -0.16 -7.77 19.31
N ASN A 94 0.82 -8.07 20.17
CA ASN A 94 1.96 -7.19 20.43
C ASN A 94 2.80 -6.89 19.18
N LYS A 95 2.88 -7.82 18.22
CA LYS A 95 3.60 -7.60 16.95
C LYS A 95 2.93 -6.50 16.14
N ARG A 96 1.59 -6.51 16.07
CA ARG A 96 0.80 -5.48 15.38
C ARG A 96 0.98 -4.11 16.04
N THR A 97 0.88 -4.04 17.37
CA THR A 97 1.06 -2.77 18.09
C THR A 97 2.47 -2.19 17.87
N LYS A 98 3.50 -3.04 17.87
CA LYS A 98 4.88 -2.62 17.55
C LYS A 98 5.00 -2.13 16.11
N ALA A 99 4.41 -2.85 15.15
CA ALA A 99 4.45 -2.46 13.73
C ALA A 99 3.76 -1.11 13.50
N LEU A 100 2.60 -0.86 14.10
CA LEU A 100 1.89 0.42 13.99
C LEU A 100 2.73 1.59 14.55
N LYS A 101 3.35 1.40 15.72
CA LYS A 101 4.24 2.41 16.31
C LYS A 101 5.46 2.69 15.45
N LEU A 102 6.08 1.62 14.91
CA LEU A 102 7.24 1.75 14.04
C LEU A 102 6.89 2.47 12.73
N LEU A 103 5.74 2.15 12.11
CA LEU A 103 5.26 2.84 10.92
C LEU A 103 5.04 4.33 11.17
N ALA A 104 4.40 4.68 12.30
CA ALA A 104 4.20 6.07 12.70
C ALA A 104 5.53 6.81 12.86
N GLU A 105 6.50 6.19 13.52
CA GLU A 105 7.83 6.76 13.75
C GLU A 105 8.60 6.96 12.44
N ILE A 106 8.63 5.93 11.57
CA ILE A 106 9.29 6.00 10.26
C ILE A 106 8.66 7.10 9.42
N ALA A 107 7.32 7.17 9.32
CA ALA A 107 6.64 8.19 8.53
C ALA A 107 7.02 9.61 8.97
N LYS A 108 7.03 9.84 10.29
CA LYS A 108 7.42 11.12 10.89
C LYS A 108 8.88 11.46 10.62
N ASN A 109 9.80 10.51 10.84
CA ASN A 109 11.23 10.73 10.70
C ASN A 109 11.61 10.97 9.23
N SER A 110 11.07 10.17 8.31
CA SER A 110 11.26 10.34 6.87
C SER A 110 10.74 11.69 6.39
N SER A 111 9.53 12.08 6.80
CA SER A 111 8.95 13.36 6.42
C SER A 111 9.74 14.54 6.95
N ARG A 112 10.22 14.46 8.20
CA ARG A 112 11.12 15.45 8.81
C ARG A 112 12.43 15.56 8.03
N TRP A 113 13.02 14.43 7.65
CA TRP A 113 14.26 14.37 6.88
C TRP A 113 14.11 15.06 5.53
N ILE A 114 13.03 14.76 4.80
CA ILE A 114 12.72 15.40 3.51
C ILE A 114 12.55 16.91 3.71
N TRP A 115 11.75 17.32 4.70
CA TRP A 115 11.49 18.72 4.99
C TRP A 115 12.76 19.51 5.37
N SER A 116 13.66 18.90 6.15
CA SER A 116 14.92 19.54 6.54
C SER A 116 15.84 19.84 5.35
N ARG A 117 15.68 19.10 4.25
CA ARG A 117 16.50 19.18 3.04
C ARG A 117 15.77 19.82 1.85
N ARG A 118 14.61 20.42 2.09
CA ARG A 118 13.73 20.94 1.01
C ARG A 118 14.39 22.00 0.11
N ASN A 119 15.49 22.62 0.55
CA ASN A 119 16.23 23.62 -0.22
C ASN A 119 17.49 23.03 -0.89
N GLU A 120 17.73 21.73 -0.76
CA GLU A 120 18.90 21.06 -1.32
C GLU A 120 18.59 20.60 -2.76
N ARG A 121 19.46 20.96 -3.72
CA ARG A 121 19.22 20.80 -5.17
C ARG A 121 18.96 19.36 -5.63
N PHE A 122 19.37 18.35 -4.88
CA PHE A 122 19.33 16.95 -5.32
C PHE A 122 17.96 16.26 -5.17
N LEU A 123 16.98 16.88 -4.49
CA LEU A 123 15.61 16.35 -4.41
C LEU A 123 14.76 16.75 -5.63
N HIS A 124 15.22 17.70 -6.43
CA HIS A 124 14.64 18.05 -7.71
C HIS A 124 15.43 17.31 -8.79
N LYS A 125 14.90 16.20 -9.28
CA LYS A 125 15.33 15.72 -10.60
C LYS A 125 14.54 16.53 -11.63
N ASP A 126 15.27 17.29 -12.45
CA ASP A 126 14.75 17.95 -13.64
C ASP A 126 14.07 16.95 -14.60
#